data_AF-A0A347VQM0-F1
#
_entry.id   AF-A0A347VQM0-F1
#
_cell.length_a   1.000
_cell.length_b   1.000
_cell.length_c   1.000
_cell.angle_alpha   90.00
_cell.angle_beta   90.00
_cell.angle_gamma   90.00
#
_symmetry.space_group_name_H-M   'P 1'
#
loop_
_entity.id
_entity.type
_entity.pdbx_description
1 polymer ?
#
loop_
_entity_poly.entity_id
_entity_poly.type
_entity_poly.pdbx_seq_one_letter_code
_entity_poly.pdbx_strand_id
1 'polypeptide(L)'
;MDTNSQQLFSTCHFDKDKNRDIALEEYKFACKILEQEQKIFDNMVKYIIIFGTLFNSILMGFLDKIFDFFTFEREVTSLVISFLIFILFLFITKDFAHKQKEIVFAKRKIVTLRGMLGINYGNQQLLFRRNEVDGAYRPFDIKLSFSYLFLPIPVLCFISIFLVNAHNGETTESSLIAIVCLVILLSLFKGFYNHSTII
;
A
#
# COMPACT_ATOMS: atom_id res chain seq x y z
N MET A 1 8.51 40.85 11.46
CA MET A 1 9.00 40.05 10.32
C MET A 1 8.83 38.58 10.70
N ASP A 2 7.90 37.78 10.18
CA ASP A 2 6.75 38.00 9.31
C ASP A 2 5.76 36.85 9.56
N THR A 3 4.48 37.22 9.54
CA THR A 3 3.30 36.40 9.23
C THR A 3 3.25 34.97 9.77
N ASN A 4 2.71 34.83 10.99
CA ASN A 4 1.89 33.68 11.34
C ASN A 4 0.77 33.57 10.30
N SER A 5 0.94 32.71 9.30
CA SER A 5 -0.15 32.23 8.47
C SER A 5 -1.05 31.36 9.35
N GLN A 6 -1.84 32.01 10.22
CA GLN A 6 -3.06 31.42 10.74
C GLN A 6 -3.87 31.05 9.51
N GLN A 7 -3.87 29.77 9.17
CA GLN A 7 -4.79 29.21 8.19
C GLN A 7 -6.18 29.54 8.70
N LEU A 8 -6.74 30.62 8.16
CA LEU A 8 -8.13 30.97 8.30
C LEU A 8 -8.89 29.86 7.57
N PHE A 9 -9.18 28.76 8.28
CA PHE A 9 -10.19 27.83 7.83
C PHE A 9 -11.47 28.62 7.87
N SER A 10 -11.86 29.21 6.74
CA SER A 10 -13.21 29.67 6.49
C SER A 10 -14.09 28.48 6.85
N THR A 11 -14.71 28.51 8.02
CA THR A 11 -15.67 27.50 8.45
C THR A 11 -16.83 27.60 7.48
N CYS A 12 -16.79 26.79 6.42
CA CYS A 12 -17.95 26.48 5.60
C CYS A 12 -18.91 25.72 6.51
N HIS A 13 -19.58 26.44 7.39
CA HIS A 13 -20.72 25.92 8.12
C HIS A 13 -21.86 25.85 7.12
N PHE A 14 -22.27 24.62 6.81
CA PHE A 14 -23.52 24.41 6.10
C PHE A 14 -24.65 25.04 6.91
N ASP A 15 -25.51 25.78 6.20
CA ASP A 15 -26.67 26.43 6.77
C ASP A 15 -27.53 25.40 7.52
N LYS A 16 -27.75 25.63 8.81
CA LYS A 16 -28.16 24.60 9.80
C LYS A 16 -29.46 23.87 9.45
N ASP A 17 -30.31 24.51 8.66
CA ASP A 17 -31.71 24.11 8.48
C ASP A 17 -32.07 23.58 7.08
N LYS A 18 -31.17 23.66 6.09
CA LYS A 18 -31.52 23.28 4.69
C LYS A 18 -30.63 22.21 4.04
N ASN A 19 -29.34 22.18 4.39
CA ASN A 19 -28.36 21.30 3.75
C ASN A 19 -27.72 20.27 4.69
N ARG A 20 -28.11 20.29 5.98
CA ARG A 20 -27.53 19.44 7.01
C ARG A 20 -27.82 17.96 6.77
N ASP A 21 -29.05 17.62 6.39
CA ASP A 21 -29.46 16.23 6.16
C ASP A 21 -28.76 15.65 4.92
N ILE A 22 -28.63 16.45 3.86
CA ILE A 22 -27.90 16.10 2.63
C ILE A 22 -26.42 15.84 2.95
N ALA A 23 -25.78 16.74 3.70
CA ALA A 23 -24.38 16.59 4.08
C ALA A 23 -24.17 15.41 5.06
N LEU A 24 -25.15 15.11 5.91
CA LEU A 24 -25.11 13.93 6.79
C LEU A 24 -25.23 12.62 6.00
N GLU A 25 -26.08 12.57 4.99
CA GLU A 25 -26.18 11.43 4.07
C GLU A 25 -24.92 11.26 3.24
N GLU A 26 -24.35 12.34 2.69
CA GLU A 26 -23.08 12.29 1.96
C GLU A 26 -21.94 11.81 2.86
N TYR A 27 -21.89 12.25 4.12
CA TYR A 27 -20.93 11.76 5.10
C TYR A 27 -21.09 10.25 5.37
N LYS A 28 -22.32 9.76 5.60
CA LYS A 28 -22.59 8.33 5.79
C LYS A 28 -22.20 7.51 4.57
N PHE A 29 -22.47 8.03 3.37
CA PHE A 29 -22.12 7.39 2.12
C PHE A 29 -20.60 7.32 1.94
N ALA A 30 -19.88 8.42 2.18
CA ALA A 30 -18.42 8.46 2.14
C ALA A 30 -17.79 7.48 3.16
N CYS A 31 -18.34 7.41 4.37
CA CYS A 31 -17.91 6.45 5.40
C CYS A 31 -18.07 4.99 4.92
N LYS A 32 -19.20 4.68 4.30
CA LYS A 32 -19.47 3.33 3.76
C LYS A 32 -18.52 2.97 2.61
N ILE A 33 -18.21 3.92 1.72
CA ILE A 33 -17.24 3.73 0.66
C ILE A 33 -15.86 3.43 1.24
N LEU A 34 -15.39 4.24 2.21
CA LEU A 34 -14.09 4.01 2.83
C LEU A 34 -14.01 2.63 3.49
N GLU A 35 -15.05 2.22 4.21
CA GLU A 35 -15.10 0.90 4.84
C GLU A 35 -15.03 -0.23 3.80
N GLN A 36 -15.71 -0.06 2.66
CA GLN A 36 -15.65 -0.99 1.54
C GLN A 36 -14.26 -1.04 0.90
N GLU A 37 -13.65 0.11 0.61
CA GLU A 37 -12.29 0.19 0.05
C GLU A 37 -11.26 -0.48 0.97
N GLN A 38 -11.36 -0.24 2.28
CA GLN A 38 -10.44 -0.83 3.25
C GLN A 38 -10.65 -2.34 3.38
N LYS A 39 -11.90 -2.84 3.32
CA LYS A 39 -12.18 -4.29 3.24
C LYS A 39 -11.65 -4.92 1.96
N ILE A 40 -11.79 -4.25 0.82
CA ILE A 40 -11.24 -4.72 -0.46
C ILE A 40 -9.72 -4.81 -0.38
N PHE A 41 -9.07 -3.80 0.18
CA PHE A 41 -7.62 -3.77 0.37
C PHE A 41 -7.13 -4.91 1.28
N ASP A 42 -7.79 -5.12 2.43
CA ASP A 42 -7.46 -6.22 3.35
C ASP A 42 -7.62 -7.59 2.67
N ASN A 43 -8.64 -7.76 1.82
CA ASN A 43 -8.84 -8.99 1.05
C ASN A 43 -7.81 -9.15 -0.07
N MET A 44 -7.44 -8.07 -0.77
CA MET A 44 -6.39 -8.10 -1.79
C MET A 44 -5.06 -8.58 -1.21
N VAL A 45 -4.68 -8.13 -0.01
CA VAL A 45 -3.45 -8.58 0.67
C VAL A 45 -3.49 -10.09 0.93
N LYS A 46 -4.61 -10.61 1.41
CA LYS A 46 -4.79 -12.05 1.64
C LYS A 46 -4.68 -12.85 0.34
N TYR A 47 -5.30 -12.35 -0.74
CA TYR A 47 -5.20 -12.98 -2.05
C TYR A 47 -3.76 -12.95 -2.57
N ILE A 48 -3.03 -11.84 -2.42
CA ILE A 48 -1.61 -11.76 -2.82
C ILE A 48 -0.77 -12.80 -2.07
N ILE A 49 -1.02 -13.03 -0.78
CA ILE A 49 -0.32 -14.07 -0.01
C ILE A 49 -0.63 -15.47 -0.56
N ILE A 50 -1.91 -15.78 -0.78
CA ILE A 50 -2.33 -17.10 -1.27
C ILE A 50 -1.82 -17.33 -2.70
N PHE A 51 -2.04 -16.38 -3.61
CA PHE A 51 -1.56 -16.47 -4.99
C PHE A 51 -0.04 -16.46 -5.06
N GLY A 52 0.64 -15.64 -4.24
CA GLY A 52 2.10 -15.59 -4.20
C GLY A 52 2.72 -16.89 -3.69
N THR A 53 2.11 -17.54 -2.70
CA THR A 53 2.57 -18.85 -2.22
C THR A 53 2.33 -19.96 -3.25
N LEU A 54 1.15 -20.00 -3.88
CA LEU A 54 0.87 -20.93 -4.97
C LEU A 54 1.79 -20.70 -6.17
N PHE A 55 2.03 -19.44 -6.55
CA PHE A 55 2.93 -19.08 -7.62
C PHE A 55 4.35 -19.57 -7.34
N ASN A 56 4.87 -19.36 -6.12
CA ASN A 56 6.17 -19.88 -5.72
C ASN A 56 6.24 -21.41 -5.76
N SER A 57 5.17 -22.10 -5.33
CA SER A 57 5.11 -23.57 -5.38
C SER A 57 5.12 -24.09 -6.82
N ILE A 58 4.37 -23.44 -7.72
CA ILE A 58 4.33 -23.80 -9.14
C ILE A 58 5.66 -23.50 -9.80
N LEU A 59 6.24 -22.32 -9.52
CA LEU A 59 7.54 -21.91 -10.02
C LEU A 59 8.59 -22.99 -9.73
N MET A 60 8.69 -23.44 -8.47
CA MET A 60 9.63 -24.49 -8.06
C MET A 60 9.47 -25.78 -8.88
N GLY A 61 8.24 -26.24 -9.11
CA GLY A 61 7.98 -27.46 -9.88
C GLY A 61 8.21 -27.34 -11.39
N PHE A 62 8.28 -26.11 -11.92
CA PHE A 62 8.50 -25.85 -13.34
C PHE A 62 9.91 -25.36 -13.67
N LEU A 63 10.74 -25.02 -12.66
CA LEU A 63 12.09 -24.49 -12.87
C LEU A 63 12.96 -25.40 -13.73
N ASP A 64 12.98 -26.72 -13.47
CA ASP A 64 13.77 -27.66 -14.27
C ASP A 64 13.40 -27.63 -15.75
N LYS A 65 12.09 -27.62 -16.05
CA LYS A 65 11.60 -27.54 -17.43
C LYS A 65 11.94 -26.22 -18.10
N ILE A 66 11.94 -25.12 -17.34
CA ILE A 66 12.32 -23.80 -17.84
C ILE A 66 13.82 -23.78 -18.16
N PHE A 67 14.66 -24.30 -17.27
CA PHE A 67 16.10 -24.39 -17.50
C PHE A 67 16.44 -25.31 -18.69
N ASP A 68 15.73 -26.41 -18.85
CA ASP A 68 15.94 -27.32 -19.98
C ASP A 68 15.42 -26.75 -21.31
N PHE A 69 14.41 -25.87 -21.27
CA PHE A 69 13.89 -25.20 -22.46
C PHE A 69 14.83 -24.10 -22.98
N PHE A 70 15.51 -23.39 -22.07
CA PHE A 70 16.49 -22.38 -22.46
C PHE A 70 17.85 -23.05 -22.73
N THR A 71 18.33 -22.99 -23.98
CA THR A 71 19.64 -23.52 -24.38
C THR A 71 20.84 -22.71 -23.87
N PHE A 72 20.61 -21.73 -23.00
CA PHE A 72 21.65 -20.87 -22.43
C PHE A 72 22.25 -21.47 -21.15
N GLU A 73 23.40 -20.95 -20.73
CA GLU A 73 23.98 -21.28 -19.43
C GLU A 73 22.97 -21.03 -18.30
N ARG A 74 22.89 -21.97 -17.35
CA ARG A 74 21.89 -21.93 -16.27
C ARG A 74 21.98 -20.66 -15.43
N GLU A 75 23.19 -20.14 -15.23
CA GLU A 75 23.47 -18.89 -14.53
C GLU A 75 22.78 -17.69 -15.19
N VAL A 76 22.93 -17.54 -16.51
CA VAL A 76 22.32 -16.45 -17.28
C VAL A 76 20.79 -16.56 -17.25
N THR A 77 20.27 -17.77 -17.41
CA THR A 77 18.82 -18.03 -17.33
C THR A 77 18.25 -17.70 -15.95
N SER A 78 18.95 -18.08 -14.87
CA SER A 78 18.54 -17.78 -13.49
C SER A 78 18.48 -16.27 -13.23
N LEU A 79 19.47 -15.52 -13.73
CA LEU A 79 19.53 -14.06 -13.59
C LEU A 79 18.38 -13.40 -14.35
N VAL A 80 18.11 -13.83 -15.59
CA VAL A 80 16.99 -13.30 -16.40
C VAL A 80 15.64 -13.58 -15.73
N ILE A 81 15.42 -14.79 -15.20
CA ILE A 81 14.19 -15.13 -14.48
C ILE A 81 14.05 -14.28 -13.21
N SER A 82 15.12 -14.16 -12.41
CA SER A 82 15.14 -13.34 -11.20
C SER A 82 14.83 -11.87 -11.50
N PHE A 83 15.38 -11.33 -12.59
CA PHE A 83 15.12 -9.97 -13.05
C PHE A 83 13.67 -9.78 -13.49
N LEU A 84 13.09 -10.75 -14.23
CA LEU A 84 11.69 -10.72 -14.64
C LEU A 84 10.74 -10.73 -13.43
N ILE A 85 11.03 -11.59 -12.44
CA ILE A 85 10.30 -11.65 -11.17
C ILE A 85 10.38 -10.30 -10.46
N PHE A 86 11.58 -9.72 -10.36
CA PHE A 86 11.77 -8.41 -9.73
C PHE A 86 10.92 -7.32 -10.39
N ILE A 87 10.91 -7.25 -11.73
CA ILE A 87 10.07 -6.29 -12.47
C ILE A 87 8.59 -6.51 -12.17
N LEU A 88 8.12 -7.76 -12.18
CA LEU A 88 6.73 -8.09 -11.91
C LEU A 88 6.29 -7.63 -10.51
N PHE A 89 7.11 -7.87 -9.49
CA PHE A 89 6.84 -7.41 -8.13
C PHE A 89 6.95 -5.88 -7.98
N LEU A 90 7.77 -5.21 -8.80
CA LEU A 90 7.83 -3.74 -8.85
C LEU A 90 6.51 -3.16 -9.37
N PHE A 91 5.92 -3.73 -10.43
CA PHE A 91 4.61 -3.31 -10.93
C PHE A 91 3.51 -3.50 -9.88
N ILE A 92 3.46 -4.67 -9.23
CA ILE A 92 2.48 -4.95 -8.16
C ILE A 92 2.64 -3.94 -7.01
N THR A 93 3.88 -3.64 -6.63
CA THR A 93 4.19 -2.67 -5.58
C THR A 93 3.68 -1.27 -5.93
N LYS A 94 3.85 -0.85 -7.19
CA LYS A 94 3.37 0.46 -7.66
C LYS A 94 1.85 0.56 -7.60
N ASP A 95 1.14 -0.47 -8.05
CA ASP A 95 -0.33 -0.49 -8.02
C ASP A 95 -0.86 -0.46 -6.58
N PHE A 96 -0.19 -1.20 -5.69
CA PHE A 96 -0.55 -1.23 -4.28
C PHE A 96 -0.30 0.14 -3.60
N ALA A 97 0.79 0.82 -3.94
CA ALA A 97 1.06 2.18 -3.48
C ALA A 97 -0.01 3.17 -3.96
N HIS A 98 -0.50 3.02 -5.19
CA HIS A 98 -1.59 3.85 -5.71
C HIS A 98 -2.89 3.64 -4.92
N LYS A 99 -3.26 2.38 -4.66
CA LYS A 99 -4.44 2.05 -3.84
C LYS A 99 -4.34 2.56 -2.42
N GLN A 100 -3.17 2.51 -1.80
CA GLN A 100 -2.98 3.09 -0.48
C GLN A 100 -3.19 4.61 -0.48
N LYS A 101 -2.75 5.31 -1.54
CA LYS A 101 -2.99 6.76 -1.68
C LYS A 101 -4.48 7.07 -1.81
N GLU A 102 -5.21 6.33 -2.63
CA GLU A 102 -6.68 6.48 -2.77
C GLU A 102 -7.38 6.40 -1.41
N ILE A 103 -7.06 5.38 -0.61
CA ILE A 103 -7.63 5.18 0.74
C ILE A 103 -7.31 6.37 1.65
N VAL A 104 -6.07 6.88 1.62
CA VAL A 104 -5.69 8.06 2.43
C VAL A 104 -6.45 9.30 1.98
N PHE A 105 -6.62 9.53 0.67
CA PHE A 105 -7.42 10.66 0.18
C PHE A 105 -8.89 10.55 0.59
N ALA A 106 -9.48 9.35 0.52
CA ALA A 106 -10.83 9.10 1.01
C ALA A 106 -10.96 9.39 2.51
N LYS A 107 -9.99 8.95 3.32
CA LYS A 107 -9.89 9.27 4.75
C LYS A 107 -9.84 10.79 5.00
N ARG A 108 -8.98 11.52 4.29
CA ARG A 108 -8.86 12.98 4.41
C ARG A 108 -10.17 13.69 4.07
N LYS A 109 -10.86 13.25 3.00
CA LYS A 109 -12.17 13.79 2.60
C LYS A 109 -13.20 13.63 3.72
N ILE A 110 -13.27 12.46 4.36
CA ILE A 110 -14.22 12.20 5.46
C ILE A 110 -13.94 13.10 6.67
N VAL A 111 -12.67 13.29 7.05
CA VAL A 111 -12.31 14.22 8.14
C VAL A 111 -12.72 15.65 7.82
N THR A 112 -12.50 16.10 6.58
CA THR A 112 -12.90 17.46 6.15
C THR A 112 -14.42 17.65 6.16
N LEU A 113 -15.19 16.72 5.58
CA LEU A 113 -16.67 16.76 5.61
C LEU A 113 -17.21 16.80 7.04
N ARG A 114 -16.60 16.02 7.92
CA ARG A 114 -16.94 16.01 9.34
C ARG A 114 -16.69 17.35 10.03
N GLY A 115 -15.55 17.98 9.75
CA GLY A 115 -15.22 19.32 10.26
C GLY A 115 -16.24 20.37 9.80
N MET A 116 -16.67 20.30 8.55
CA MET A 116 -17.71 21.20 8.00
C MET A 116 -19.09 20.99 8.65
N LEU A 117 -19.40 19.76 9.08
CA LEU A 117 -20.65 19.38 9.73
C LEU A 117 -20.70 19.67 11.24
N GLY A 118 -19.56 19.96 11.89
CA GLY A 118 -19.50 20.23 13.34
C GLY A 118 -19.85 19.01 14.23
N ILE A 119 -19.69 17.79 13.74
CA ILE A 119 -20.08 16.55 14.45
C ILE A 119 -18.94 16.04 15.36
N ASN A 120 -19.19 16.02 16.67
CA ASN A 120 -18.28 15.47 17.68
C ASN A 120 -18.39 13.93 17.85
N TYR A 121 -17.31 13.27 18.26
CA TYR A 121 -17.08 11.80 18.32
C TYR A 121 -18.00 10.98 19.24
N GLY A 122 -19.08 11.56 19.78
CA GLY A 122 -19.80 10.99 20.93
C GLY A 122 -20.41 9.60 20.72
N ASN A 123 -20.72 9.17 19.49
CA ASN A 123 -21.43 7.90 19.27
C ASN A 123 -21.17 7.16 17.93
N GLN A 124 -20.28 7.66 17.06
CA GLN A 124 -19.99 7.00 15.78
C GLN A 124 -18.73 6.15 15.90
N GLN A 125 -18.83 4.87 15.52
CA GLN A 125 -17.70 3.94 15.49
C GLN A 125 -16.54 4.58 14.74
N LEU A 126 -15.38 4.64 15.40
CA LEU A 126 -14.13 5.11 14.82
C LEU A 126 -13.81 4.23 13.60
N LEU A 127 -14.03 4.75 12.39
CA LEU A 127 -13.57 4.16 11.12
C LEU A 127 -12.04 4.15 11.02
N PHE A 128 -11.38 4.95 11.86
CA PHE A 128 -9.94 5.04 11.97
C PHE A 128 -9.41 3.96 12.90
N ARG A 129 -8.27 3.37 12.53
CA ARG A 129 -7.56 2.44 13.42
C ARG A 129 -7.15 3.16 14.70
N ARG A 130 -6.99 2.43 15.81
CA ARG A 130 -6.65 2.98 17.14
C ARG A 130 -5.40 3.90 17.18
N ASN A 131 -4.52 3.81 16.17
CA ASN A 131 -3.31 4.64 16.02
C ASN A 131 -3.46 5.83 15.06
N GLU A 132 -4.64 6.02 14.44
CA GLU A 132 -4.98 7.11 13.52
C GLU A 132 -5.94 8.14 14.16
N VAL A 133 -6.24 7.97 15.46
CA VAL A 133 -7.22 8.77 16.21
C VAL A 133 -6.75 10.22 16.42
N ASP A 134 -5.45 10.48 16.39
CA ASP A 134 -4.91 11.84 16.52
C ASP A 134 -5.09 12.69 15.25
N GLY A 135 -5.29 12.06 14.07
CA GLY A 135 -5.60 12.74 12.80
C GLY A 135 -7.08 13.10 12.62
N ALA A 136 -7.91 12.75 13.59
CA ALA A 136 -9.36 12.94 13.62
C ALA A 136 -9.84 14.39 13.46
N TYR A 137 -8.99 15.36 13.83
CA TYR A 137 -9.29 16.79 13.84
C TYR A 137 -8.50 17.57 12.79
N ARG A 138 -7.52 16.94 12.14
CA ARG A 138 -6.63 17.56 11.16
C ARG A 138 -6.43 16.62 9.97
N PRO A 139 -7.04 16.91 8.80
CA PRO A 139 -6.94 16.03 7.64
C PRO A 139 -5.49 15.82 7.17
N PHE A 140 -4.61 16.79 7.41
CA PHE A 140 -3.19 16.72 7.06
C PHE A 140 -2.34 15.87 8.02
N ASP A 141 -2.84 15.56 9.21
CA ASP A 141 -2.15 14.68 10.17
C ASP A 141 -2.38 13.19 9.89
N ILE A 142 -3.28 12.84 8.96
CA ILE A 142 -3.38 11.49 8.42
C ILE A 142 -2.16 11.25 7.52
N LYS A 143 -1.10 10.76 8.15
CA LYS A 143 0.09 10.25 7.46
C LYS A 143 -0.33 8.98 6.71
N LEU A 144 0.15 8.79 5.48
CA LEU A 144 0.36 7.43 5.01
C LEU A 144 1.23 6.81 6.10
N SER A 145 0.76 5.85 6.89
CA SER A 145 1.65 5.09 7.76
C SER A 145 2.02 3.82 7.02
N PHE A 146 3.28 3.39 7.12
CA PHE A 146 3.72 2.10 6.61
C PHE A 146 2.85 1.01 7.24
N SER A 147 1.83 0.55 6.53
CA SER A 147 0.95 -0.50 7.05
C SER A 147 1.71 -1.81 6.95
N TYR A 148 1.76 -2.55 8.05
CA TYR A 148 2.25 -3.94 8.12
C TYR A 148 1.69 -4.83 6.99
N LEU A 149 0.50 -4.50 6.47
CA LEU A 149 -0.13 -5.14 5.31
C LEU A 149 0.67 -5.02 4.00
N PHE A 150 1.67 -4.14 3.94
CA PHE A 150 2.54 -3.96 2.78
C PHE A 150 3.75 -4.91 2.75
N LEU A 151 4.16 -5.41 3.93
CA LEU A 151 5.31 -6.31 4.07
C LEU A 151 5.23 -7.62 3.25
N PRO A 152 4.06 -8.21 2.96
CA PRO A 152 3.99 -9.47 2.21
C PRO A 152 4.56 -9.40 0.80
N ILE A 153 4.43 -8.26 0.09
CA ILE A 153 4.88 -8.12 -1.31
C ILE A 153 6.41 -8.25 -1.44
N PRO A 154 7.24 -7.45 -0.72
CA PRO A 154 8.70 -7.59 -0.79
C PRO A 154 9.18 -8.92 -0.22
N VAL A 155 8.49 -9.49 0.78
CA VAL A 155 8.82 -10.81 1.33
C VAL A 155 8.58 -11.92 0.29
N LEU A 156 7.45 -11.90 -0.42
CA LEU A 156 7.18 -12.85 -1.50
C LEU A 156 8.20 -12.72 -2.63
N CYS A 157 8.56 -11.50 -3.01
CA CYS A 157 9.60 -11.26 -4.02
C CYS A 157 10.95 -11.86 -3.60
N PHE A 158 11.36 -11.63 -2.35
CA PHE A 158 12.59 -12.21 -1.80
C PHE A 158 12.55 -13.74 -1.82
N ILE A 159 11.45 -14.36 -1.39
CA ILE A 159 11.29 -15.81 -1.42
C ILE A 159 11.38 -16.34 -2.86
N SER A 160 10.72 -15.69 -3.82
CA SER A 160 10.75 -16.10 -5.23
C SER A 160 12.17 -16.06 -5.81
N ILE A 161 12.90 -14.97 -5.62
CA ILE A 161 14.28 -14.82 -6.11
C ILE A 161 15.20 -15.81 -5.39
N PHE A 162 15.03 -15.99 -4.09
CA PHE A 162 15.80 -16.97 -3.32
C PHE A 162 15.59 -18.40 -3.84
N LEU A 163 14.34 -18.80 -4.13
CA LEU A 163 14.03 -20.13 -4.66
C LEU A 163 14.68 -20.38 -6.03
N VAL A 164 14.57 -19.43 -6.96
CA VAL A 164 15.17 -19.56 -8.30
C VAL A 164 16.66 -19.79 -8.21
N ASN A 165 17.35 -19.01 -7.37
CA ASN A 165 18.79 -19.11 -7.25
C ASN A 165 19.27 -20.29 -6.39
N ALA A 166 18.53 -20.65 -5.34
CA ALA A 166 18.81 -21.87 -4.55
C ALA A 166 18.72 -23.12 -5.43
N HIS A 167 17.81 -23.15 -6.39
CA HIS A 167 17.70 -24.22 -7.38
C HIS A 167 18.89 -24.27 -8.34
N ASN A 168 19.54 -23.13 -8.63
CA ASN A 168 20.73 -23.06 -9.48
C ASN A 168 22.02 -23.56 -8.78
N GLY A 169 21.99 -23.80 -7.45
CA GLY A 169 23.14 -24.30 -6.68
C GLY A 169 24.13 -23.23 -6.23
N GLU A 170 23.96 -21.98 -6.67
CA GLU A 170 24.74 -20.83 -6.21
C GLU A 170 24.09 -20.24 -4.95
N THR A 171 24.60 -20.55 -3.77
CA THR A 171 23.94 -20.19 -2.50
C THR A 171 24.46 -18.90 -1.86
N THR A 172 25.69 -18.49 -2.16
CA THR A 172 26.34 -17.32 -1.53
C THR A 172 26.08 -16.03 -2.28
N GLU A 173 26.34 -15.97 -3.59
CA GLU A 173 26.12 -14.75 -4.39
C GLU A 173 24.63 -14.44 -4.60
N SER A 174 23.80 -15.47 -4.66
CA SER A 174 22.35 -15.35 -4.78
C SER A 174 21.68 -14.71 -3.57
N SER A 175 22.17 -15.01 -2.37
CA SER A 175 21.65 -14.43 -1.14
C SER A 175 21.88 -12.91 -1.11
N LEU A 176 23.02 -12.45 -1.63
CA LEU A 176 23.34 -11.03 -1.74
C LEU A 176 22.44 -10.32 -2.75
N ILE A 177 22.22 -10.91 -3.94
CA ILE A 177 21.33 -10.35 -4.95
C ILE A 177 19.90 -10.23 -4.41
N ALA A 178 19.40 -11.27 -3.74
CA ALA A 178 18.06 -11.24 -3.13
C ALA A 178 17.94 -10.18 -2.03
N ILE A 179 18.96 -10.02 -1.18
CA ILE A 179 19.00 -8.98 -0.14
C ILE A 179 19.04 -7.58 -0.76
N VAL A 180 19.87 -7.37 -1.79
CA VAL A 180 19.96 -6.09 -2.51
C VAL A 180 18.61 -5.76 -3.16
N CYS A 181 17.96 -6.71 -3.83
CA CYS A 181 16.63 -6.53 -4.40
C CYS A 181 15.59 -6.17 -3.33
N LEU A 182 15.61 -6.83 -2.17
CA LEU A 182 14.72 -6.51 -1.04
C LEU A 182 14.97 -5.10 -0.49
N VAL A 183 16.24 -4.69 -0.34
CA VAL A 183 16.61 -3.33 0.08
C VAL A 183 16.18 -2.29 -0.96
N ILE A 184 16.34 -2.58 -2.26
CA ILE A 184 15.88 -1.70 -3.35
C ILE A 184 14.34 -1.58 -3.32
N LEU A 185 13.61 -2.68 -3.15
CA LEU A 185 12.15 -2.65 -3.07
C LEU A 185 11.66 -1.86 -1.84
N LEU A 186 12.29 -2.06 -0.68
CA LEU A 186 11.97 -1.31 0.54
C LEU A 186 12.33 0.18 0.41
N SER A 187 13.45 0.52 -0.23
CA SER A 187 13.89 1.91 -0.41
C SER A 187 13.07 2.65 -1.48
N LEU A 188 12.73 2.01 -2.60
CA LEU A 188 11.76 2.54 -3.57
C LEU A 188 10.42 2.83 -2.91
N PHE A 189 9.97 1.93 -2.02
CA PHE A 189 8.73 2.13 -1.30
C PHE A 189 8.81 3.32 -0.32
N LYS A 190 9.93 3.45 0.41
CA LYS A 190 10.20 4.64 1.23
C LYS A 190 10.25 5.92 0.38
N GLY A 191 10.76 5.84 -0.85
CA GLY A 191 10.75 6.93 -1.82
C GLY A 191 9.34 7.34 -2.26
N PHE A 192 8.49 6.38 -2.63
CA PHE A 192 7.08 6.62 -2.96
C PHE A 192 6.29 7.23 -1.79
N TYR A 193 6.68 6.88 -0.56
CA TYR A 193 6.12 7.41 0.67
C TYR A 193 6.54 8.87 0.94
N ASN A 194 7.83 9.18 0.84
CA ASN A 194 8.35 10.54 1.09
C ASN A 194 7.87 11.55 0.06
N HIS A 195 7.69 11.15 -1.20
CA HIS A 195 7.20 12.06 -2.24
C HIS A 195 5.71 12.40 -2.09
N SER A 196 4.96 11.65 -1.28
CA SER A 196 3.52 11.83 -1.05
C SER A 196 3.20 12.63 0.21
N THR A 197 4.21 13.08 0.97
CA THR A 197 4.06 13.95 2.15
C THR A 197 4.11 15.44 1.80
N ILE A 198 4.38 15.79 0.53
CA ILE A 198 4.57 17.17 0.05
C ILE A 198 3.31 17.72 -0.67
N ILE A 199 2.20 16.96 -0.73
CA ILE A 199 0.94 17.42 -1.35
C ILE A 199 -0.25 17.27 -0.39
#